data_AF-A0A7S1H8M5-F1
#
_entry.id   AF-A0A7S1H8M5-F1
#
_cell.length_a   1.000
_cell.length_b   1.000
_cell.length_c   1.000
_cell.angle_alpha   90.00
_cell.angle_beta   90.00
_cell.angle_gamma   90.00
#
_symmetry.space_group_name_H-M   'P 1'
#
loop_
_entity.id
_entity.type
_entity.pdbx_description
1 polymer ?
#
loop_
_entity_poly.entity_id
_entity_poly.type
_entity_poly.pdbx_seq_one_letter_code
_entity_poly.pdbx_strand_id
1 'polypeptide(L)'
;WHCTVQVPCRQGPGLSACQNPRLFETSQEKRMGFLAGKRLLITGVLSNRSIAYGIARACHREGAELAFSYQGERFKERISEFAAEFGSSLVYDCDVTSDEQMQALFDQLGEVWPEFDGFVHSIGFAPREAIAG
;
A
#
# COMPACT_ATOMS: atom_id res chain seq x y z
N TRP A 1 -23.57 -0.93 56.38
CA TRP A 1 -22.80 -2.15 56.62
C TRP A 1 -21.50 -2.04 55.86
N HIS A 2 -20.49 -1.61 56.59
CA HIS A 2 -19.13 -1.28 56.16
C HIS A 2 -18.34 -2.58 55.93
N CYS A 3 -17.50 -2.63 54.90
CA CYS A 3 -16.27 -3.42 54.98
C CYS A 3 -15.20 -2.79 54.07
N THR A 4 -14.51 -1.79 54.63
CA THR A 4 -13.29 -1.23 54.09
C THR A 4 -12.15 -2.18 54.45
N VAL A 5 -11.47 -2.79 53.47
CA VAL A 5 -10.22 -3.48 53.73
C VAL A 5 -9.11 -2.79 52.93
N GLN A 6 -8.48 -1.84 53.62
CA GLN A 6 -7.19 -1.27 53.26
C GLN A 6 -6.12 -2.32 53.56
N VAL A 7 -5.36 -2.79 52.56
CA VAL A 7 -4.16 -3.59 52.79
C VAL A 7 -2.93 -2.71 52.51
N PRO A 8 -2.13 -2.36 53.53
CA PRO A 8 -0.91 -1.58 53.33
C PRO A 8 0.25 -2.51 52.95
N CYS A 9 0.79 -2.37 51.74
CA CYS A 9 2.02 -3.06 51.37
C CYS A 9 3.21 -2.26 51.91
N ARG A 10 3.78 -2.72 53.03
CA ARG A 10 5.00 -2.19 53.65
C ARG A 10 6.20 -2.49 52.77
N GLN A 11 6.98 -1.46 52.43
CA GLN A 11 8.33 -1.59 51.88
C GLN A 11 9.34 -1.81 53.01
N GLY A 12 10.28 -2.75 52.81
CA GLY A 12 11.43 -3.04 53.68
C GLY A 12 12.42 -3.98 52.96
N PRO A 13 13.72 -3.98 53.32
CA PRO A 13 14.79 -3.85 52.32
C PRO A 13 15.58 -5.14 52.05
N GLY A 14 16.09 -5.27 50.81
CA GLY A 14 17.28 -6.06 50.49
C GLY A 14 17.06 -7.40 49.77
N LEU A 15 17.49 -7.43 48.51
CA LEU A 15 17.87 -8.58 47.69
C LEU A 15 16.77 -9.54 47.22
N SER A 16 16.42 -9.43 45.94
CA SER A 16 16.80 -10.41 44.90
C SER A 16 15.82 -10.32 43.73
N ALA A 17 16.36 -10.36 42.52
CA ALA A 17 15.64 -10.25 41.27
C ALA A 17 14.46 -11.24 41.17
N CYS A 18 13.30 -10.73 40.78
CA CYS A 18 12.28 -11.49 40.07
C CYS A 18 11.88 -10.66 38.86
N GLN A 19 12.68 -10.82 37.81
CA GLN A 19 12.26 -10.50 36.45
C GLN A 19 11.00 -11.32 36.15
N ASN A 20 9.89 -10.64 35.85
CA ASN A 20 9.01 -11.11 34.80
C ASN A 20 8.23 -9.94 34.19
N PRO A 21 8.65 -9.41 33.03
CA PRO A 21 7.84 -8.46 32.26
C PRO A 21 6.78 -9.26 31.52
N ARG A 22 5.67 -9.58 32.18
CA ARG A 22 4.43 -9.97 31.51
C ARG A 22 3.29 -9.19 32.13
N LEU A 23 2.38 -8.74 31.27
CA LEU A 23 1.21 -7.90 31.56
C LEU A 23 1.45 -6.40 31.37
N PHE A 24 1.90 -6.02 30.17
CA PHE A 24 1.29 -4.88 29.46
C PHE A 24 1.03 -5.32 28.03
N GLU A 25 0.11 -6.28 27.89
CA GLU A 25 -0.68 -6.49 26.68
C GLU A 25 -1.60 -5.26 26.52
N THR A 26 -1.06 -4.18 25.96
CA THR A 26 -1.88 -3.09 25.44
C THR A 26 -2.05 -3.32 23.95
N SER A 27 -3.14 -4.02 23.60
CA SER A 27 -4.16 -3.48 22.70
C SER A 27 -3.67 -2.58 21.55
N GLN A 28 -2.72 -3.08 20.77
CA GLN A 28 -2.50 -2.64 19.40
C GLN A 28 -2.73 -3.85 18.50
N GLU A 29 -3.98 -4.30 18.48
CA GLU A 29 -4.53 -4.88 17.27
C GLU A 29 -4.46 -3.77 16.22
N LYS A 30 -3.29 -3.68 15.57
CA LYS A 30 -3.05 -2.92 14.36
C LYS A 30 -4.24 -3.28 13.48
N ARG A 31 -5.18 -2.35 13.32
CA ARG A 31 -6.34 -2.53 12.45
C ARG A 31 -5.75 -2.64 11.05
N MET A 32 -5.36 -3.85 10.67
CA MET A 32 -4.75 -4.15 9.39
C MET A 32 -5.73 -3.60 8.37
N GLY A 33 -5.31 -2.60 7.60
CA GLY A 33 -6.16 -2.02 6.59
C GLY A 33 -6.70 -3.15 5.71
N PHE A 34 -7.87 -2.94 5.10
CA PHE A 34 -8.56 -4.02 4.38
C PHE A 34 -7.68 -4.71 3.32
N LEU A 35 -6.68 -4.01 2.79
CA LEU A 35 -5.73 -4.49 1.78
C LEU A 35 -4.30 -4.66 2.33
N ALA A 36 -4.14 -4.81 3.64
CA ALA A 36 -2.83 -4.94 4.26
C ALA A 36 -2.06 -6.14 3.70
N GLY A 37 -0.84 -5.87 3.20
CA GLY A 37 0.05 -6.87 2.62
C GLY A 37 -0.39 -7.37 1.24
N LYS A 38 -1.42 -6.76 0.63
CA LYS A 38 -1.81 -7.06 -0.75
C LYS A 38 -1.00 -6.21 -1.73
N ARG A 39 -0.64 -6.81 -2.85
CA ARG A 39 0.14 -6.18 -3.93
C ARG A 39 -0.76 -5.87 -5.10
N LEU A 40 -0.83 -4.61 -5.49
CA LEU A 40 -1.68 -4.17 -6.59
C LEU A 40 -0.89 -3.42 -7.66
N LEU A 41 -1.05 -3.85 -8.91
CA LEU A 41 -0.56 -3.11 -10.08
C LEU A 41 -1.66 -2.15 -10.56
N ILE A 42 -1.35 -0.86 -10.59
CA ILE A 42 -2.27 0.21 -11.00
C ILE A 42 -1.78 0.84 -12.29
N THR A 43 -2.63 0.85 -13.31
CA THR A 43 -2.34 1.42 -14.62
C THR A 43 -3.21 2.64 -14.90
N GLY A 44 -2.75 3.54 -15.77
CA GLY A 44 -3.53 4.71 -16.21
C GLY A 44 -3.53 5.89 -15.22
N VAL A 45 -2.53 5.99 -14.34
CA VAL A 45 -2.35 7.17 -13.48
C VAL A 45 -1.72 8.30 -14.29
N LEU A 46 -2.53 9.31 -14.64
CA LEU A 46 -2.07 10.48 -15.41
C LEU A 46 -1.88 11.74 -14.56
N SER A 47 -2.71 11.89 -13.53
CA SER A 47 -2.70 13.06 -12.62
C SER A 47 -3.41 12.73 -11.31
N ASN A 48 -3.29 13.62 -10.33
CA ASN A 48 -4.01 13.55 -9.04
C ASN A 48 -5.55 13.63 -9.15
N ARG A 49 -6.09 13.94 -10.34
CA ARG A 49 -7.54 13.93 -10.64
C ARG A 49 -8.01 12.65 -11.35
N SER A 50 -7.10 11.75 -11.70
CA SER A 50 -7.44 10.49 -12.37
C SER A 50 -8.14 9.51 -11.42
N ILE A 51 -9.02 8.67 -11.97
CA ILE A 51 -9.69 7.59 -11.21
C ILE A 51 -8.63 6.65 -10.61
N ALA A 52 -7.63 6.27 -11.40
CA ALA A 52 -6.51 5.43 -10.99
C ALA A 52 -5.78 5.99 -9.75
N TYR A 53 -5.53 7.31 -9.69
CA TYR A 53 -4.91 7.93 -8.52
C TYR A 53 -5.80 7.87 -7.28
N GLY A 54 -7.11 8.05 -7.44
CA GLY A 54 -8.08 7.88 -6.35
C GLY A 54 -8.10 6.45 -5.80
N ILE A 55 -8.04 5.46 -6.68
CA ILE A 55 -7.92 4.04 -6.32
C ILE A 55 -6.60 3.80 -5.58
N ALA A 56 -5.47 4.26 -6.13
CA ALA A 56 -4.15 4.15 -5.50
C ALA A 56 -4.16 4.71 -4.06
N ARG A 57 -4.71 5.90 -3.86
CA ARG A 57 -4.83 6.51 -2.54
C ARG A 57 -5.67 5.68 -1.58
N ALA A 58 -6.78 5.11 -2.06
CA ALA A 58 -7.63 4.24 -1.24
C ALA A 58 -6.90 2.94 -0.88
N CYS A 59 -6.25 2.29 -1.84
CA CYS A 59 -5.50 1.06 -1.61
C CYS A 59 -4.34 1.27 -0.65
N HIS A 60 -3.55 2.32 -0.86
CA HIS A 60 -2.44 2.67 0.04
C HIS A 60 -2.91 2.94 1.47
N ARG A 61 -4.02 3.68 1.65
CA ARG A 61 -4.63 3.91 2.97
C ARG A 61 -5.02 2.60 3.67
N GLU A 62 -5.50 1.62 2.91
CA GLU A 62 -5.82 0.29 3.41
C GLU A 62 -4.61 -0.65 3.53
N GLY A 63 -3.38 -0.14 3.36
CA GLY A 63 -2.13 -0.87 3.62
C GLY A 63 -1.62 -1.75 2.48
N ALA A 64 -2.09 -1.53 1.25
CA ALA A 64 -1.57 -2.24 0.08
C ALA A 64 -0.23 -1.69 -0.41
N GLU A 65 0.59 -2.59 -0.93
CA GLU A 65 1.79 -2.29 -1.71
C GLU A 65 1.37 -2.05 -3.17
N LEU A 66 1.86 -0.97 -3.77
CA LEU A 66 1.42 -0.53 -5.09
C LEU A 66 2.56 -0.57 -6.10
N ALA A 67 2.27 -0.95 -7.33
CA ALA A 67 3.14 -0.78 -8.49
C ALA A 67 2.39 0.04 -9.54
N PHE A 68 3.12 0.80 -10.33
CA PHE A 68 2.54 1.71 -11.32
C PHE A 68 3.09 1.44 -12.70
N SER A 69 2.24 1.60 -13.72
CA SER A 69 2.69 1.68 -15.11
C SER A 69 2.48 3.08 -15.68
N TYR A 70 3.32 3.43 -16.65
CA TYR A 70 3.17 4.63 -17.46
C TYR A 70 3.38 4.29 -18.94
N GLN A 71 2.90 5.16 -19.83
CA GLN A 71 3.11 5.01 -21.27
C GLN A 71 4.02 6.15 -21.74
N GLY A 72 5.27 5.82 -22.07
CA GLY A 72 6.22 6.74 -22.69
C GLY A 72 6.95 7.68 -21.72
N GLU A 73 8.20 8.01 -22.08
CA GLU A 73 9.18 8.65 -21.20
C GLU A 73 8.73 9.98 -20.59
N ARG A 74 7.85 10.73 -21.27
CA ARG A 74 7.33 12.01 -20.78
C ARG A 74 6.60 11.90 -19.43
N PHE A 75 6.00 10.75 -19.14
CA PHE A 75 5.22 10.56 -17.92
C PHE A 75 6.03 9.95 -16.78
N LYS A 76 7.24 9.44 -17.05
CA LYS A 76 8.08 8.71 -16.11
C LYS A 76 8.39 9.49 -14.83
N GLU A 77 8.84 10.73 -14.96
CA GLU A 77 9.19 11.56 -13.80
C GLU A 77 7.96 11.76 -12.90
N ARG A 78 6.83 12.15 -13.51
CA ARG A 78 5.58 12.41 -12.79
C ARG A 78 5.03 11.16 -12.10
N ILE A 79 5.07 10.00 -12.76
CA ILE A 79 4.58 8.78 -12.12
C ILE A 79 5.52 8.32 -11.00
N SER A 80 6.83 8.58 -11.11
CA SER A 80 7.80 8.26 -10.07
C SER A 80 7.57 9.10 -8.81
N GLU A 81 7.22 10.38 -8.98
CA GLU A 81 6.79 11.25 -7.86
C GLU A 81 5.53 10.71 -7.18
N PHE A 82 4.51 10.30 -7.96
CA PHE A 82 3.30 9.71 -7.39
C PHE A 82 3.57 8.37 -6.71
N ALA A 83 4.40 7.51 -7.31
CA ALA A 83 4.78 6.25 -6.70
C ALA A 83 5.45 6.47 -5.34
N ALA A 84 6.38 7.44 -5.28
CA ALA A 84 7.04 7.82 -4.03
C ALA A 84 6.06 8.34 -2.97
N GLU A 85 5.02 9.09 -3.37
CA GLU A 85 3.93 9.53 -2.47
C GLU A 85 3.22 8.33 -1.80
N PHE A 86 3.07 7.22 -2.53
CA PHE A 86 2.47 5.98 -2.03
C PHE A 86 3.48 4.99 -1.45
N GLY A 87 4.73 5.41 -1.23
CA GLY A 87 5.78 4.55 -0.69
C GLY A 87 6.22 3.42 -1.64
N SER A 88 6.03 3.59 -2.94
CA SER A 88 6.45 2.66 -3.98
C SER A 88 7.58 3.23 -4.83
N SER A 89 8.50 2.36 -5.23
CA SER A 89 9.51 2.63 -6.27
C SER A 89 9.27 1.81 -7.54
N LEU A 90 8.17 1.05 -7.60
CA LEU A 90 7.88 0.11 -8.68
C LEU A 90 7.12 0.83 -9.77
N VAL A 91 7.84 1.23 -10.81
CA VAL A 91 7.34 2.02 -11.93
C VAL A 91 7.86 1.42 -13.22
N TYR A 92 6.94 1.03 -14.11
CA TYR A 92 7.26 0.29 -15.34
C TYR A 92 6.71 0.99 -16.57
N ASP A 93 7.48 1.01 -17.66
CA ASP A 93 7.00 1.50 -18.96
C ASP A 93 6.13 0.41 -19.60
N CYS A 94 4.91 0.75 -20.00
CA CYS A 94 3.99 -0.17 -20.63
C CYS A 94 2.95 0.58 -21.49
N ASP A 95 3.13 0.44 -22.80
CA ASP A 95 2.08 0.65 -23.78
C ASP A 95 1.23 -0.62 -23.94
N VAL A 96 -0.04 -0.55 -23.56
CA VAL A 96 -1.00 -1.67 -23.67
C VAL A 96 -1.35 -2.06 -25.11
N THR A 97 -0.88 -1.31 -26.11
CA THR A 97 -1.02 -1.66 -27.52
C THR A 97 0.11 -2.54 -28.05
N SER A 98 1.18 -2.74 -27.28
CA SER A 98 2.33 -3.59 -27.61
C SER A 98 2.40 -4.79 -26.67
N ASP A 99 2.27 -5.99 -27.24
CA ASP A 99 2.37 -7.24 -26.50
C ASP A 99 3.76 -7.43 -25.88
N GLU A 100 4.81 -6.96 -26.56
CA GLU A 100 6.19 -7.02 -26.08
C GLU A 100 6.39 -6.20 -24.81
N GLN A 101 5.82 -4.99 -24.75
CA GLN A 101 5.92 -4.14 -23.56
C GLN A 101 5.09 -4.69 -22.40
N MET A 102 3.92 -5.27 -22.69
CA MET A 102 3.13 -5.94 -21.65
C MET A 102 3.89 -7.12 -21.06
N GLN A 103 4.49 -7.97 -21.89
CA GLN A 103 5.30 -9.09 -21.42
C GLN A 103 6.49 -8.61 -20.59
N ALA A 104 7.21 -7.59 -21.07
CA ALA A 104 8.35 -7.01 -20.34
C ALA A 104 7.95 -6.45 -18.97
N LEU A 105 6.80 -5.77 -18.87
CA LEU A 105 6.28 -5.30 -17.58
C LEU A 105 6.04 -6.47 -16.62
N PHE A 106 5.38 -7.53 -17.07
CA PHE A 106 5.07 -8.66 -16.19
C PHE A 106 6.32 -9.46 -15.80
N ASP A 107 7.30 -9.56 -16.69
CA ASP A 107 8.59 -10.18 -16.40
C ASP A 107 9.34 -9.39 -15.32
N GLN A 108 9.48 -8.07 -15.50
CA GLN A 108 10.13 -7.16 -14.54
C GLN A 108 9.38 -7.08 -13.20
N LEU A 109 8.05 -7.12 -13.24
CA LEU A 109 7.24 -7.16 -12.03
C LEU A 109 7.42 -8.51 -11.31
N GLY A 110 7.48 -9.61 -12.05
CA GLY A 110 7.68 -10.97 -11.53
C GLY A 110 9.01 -11.17 -10.81
N GLU A 111 10.05 -10.43 -11.19
CA GLU A 111 11.34 -10.42 -10.48
C GLU A 111 11.23 -9.88 -9.04
N VAL A 112 10.34 -8.91 -8.82
CA VAL A 112 10.15 -8.26 -7.51
C VAL A 112 9.01 -8.92 -6.74
N TRP A 113 7.90 -9.18 -7.43
CA TRP A 113 6.68 -9.77 -6.93
C TRP A 113 6.37 -11.06 -7.69
N PRO A 114 6.78 -12.22 -7.13
CA PRO A 114 6.44 -13.51 -7.72
C PRO A 114 4.92 -13.73 -7.87
N GLU A 115 4.13 -13.07 -7.02
CA GLU A 115 2.68 -13.05 -7.05
C GLU A 115 2.18 -11.67 -6.63
N PHE A 116 1.12 -11.20 -7.29
CA PHE A 116 0.38 -9.99 -6.95
C PHE A 116 -1.12 -10.28 -6.85
N ASP A 117 -1.83 -9.57 -5.98
CA ASP A 117 -3.21 -9.89 -5.61
C ASP A 117 -4.26 -9.17 -6.47
N GLY A 118 -3.89 -8.09 -7.15
CA GLY A 118 -4.84 -7.27 -7.87
C GLY A 118 -4.25 -6.45 -9.01
N PHE A 119 -5.07 -6.25 -10.04
CA PHE A 119 -4.75 -5.44 -11.20
C PHE A 119 -5.85 -4.42 -11.45
N VAL A 120 -5.47 -3.14 -11.56
CA VAL A 120 -6.38 -2.04 -11.88
C VAL A 120 -6.07 -1.53 -13.28
N HIS A 121 -6.96 -1.85 -14.22
CA HIS A 121 -6.93 -1.31 -15.57
C HIS A 121 -7.79 -0.05 -15.65
N SER A 122 -7.16 1.13 -15.66
CA SER A 122 -7.83 2.43 -15.76
C SER A 122 -7.34 3.21 -16.97
N ILE A 123 -7.28 2.55 -18.13
CA ILE A 123 -6.87 3.13 -19.40
C ILE A 123 -8.06 3.12 -20.35
N GLY A 124 -8.24 4.22 -21.08
CA GLY A 124 -9.26 4.33 -22.11
C GLY A 124 -8.92 5.47 -23.05
N PHE A 125 -8.98 5.21 -24.35
CA PHE A 125 -8.69 6.18 -25.39
C PHE A 125 -9.70 6.02 -26.52
N ALA A 126 -10.23 7.14 -26.99
CA ALA A 126 -11.01 7.19 -28.22
C ALA A 126 -10.65 8.46 -28.99
N PRO A 127 -10.57 8.39 -30.33
CA PRO A 127 -10.33 9.57 -31.16
C PRO A 127 -11.50 10.55 -31.01
N ARG A 128 -11.25 11.86 -31.21
CA ARG A 128 -12.28 12.90 -31.00
C ARG A 128 -13.51 12.65 -31.86
N GLU A 129 -13.30 12.15 -33.07
CA GLU A 129 -14.32 11.82 -34.05
C GLU A 129 -15.26 10.70 -33.57
N ALA A 130 -14.79 9.83 -32.67
CA ALA A 130 -15.60 8.75 -32.08
C ALA A 130 -16.35 9.18 -30.80
N ILE A 131 -16.05 10.36 -30.26
CA ILE A 131 -16.70 10.93 -29.06
C ILE A 131 -17.61 12.10 -29.45
N ALA A 132 -17.45 12.65 -30.65
CA ALA A 132 -18.41 13.54 -31.28
C ALA A 132 -19.61 12.69 -31.75
N GLY A 133 -20.65 12.65 -30.92
CA GLY A 133 -21.89 11.89 -31.20
C GLY A 133 -22.61 12.31 -32.47
#